data_AF-A0A0K0DNP5-F1
#
_entry.id   AF-A0A0K0DNP5-F1
#
_cell.length_a   1.000
_cell.length_b   1.000
_cell.length_c   1.000
_cell.angle_alpha   90.00
_cell.angle_beta   90.00
_cell.angle_gamma   90.00
#
_symmetry.space_group_name_H-M   'P 1'
#
loop_
_entity.id
_entity.type
_entity.pdbx_description
1 polymer ?
#
loop_
_entity_poly.entity_id
_entity_poly.type
_entity_poly.pdbx_seq_one_letter_code
_entity_poly.pdbx_strand_id
1 'polypeptide(L)'
;MACVDKALPQALARMRTNGMPLQEVQCFIVDYIRYNDNSINRYSDDHYRASLLSALAACVAPANTLGGGNYVPETLSWEMSEVVEETTHALNLDTIKPTYHHVVGVAALSVIHQLQRNGHIPSDSKIFWLFAEPKLCVNMRKAAIHIIVEKLSLTRKKQSTNDLMKLLTMLAQDHDPAIRLHIATSLALMPPFSAHECTDTGPTNPCNTVQIAEELWMLMSRTSLETRIRLLLLDLFFSLYGMSAPFVKGGPAIISGHQRAKRRQCDGGSNTLGWHNEVLDGEQPPSPESRSFNEDIDMLQ
;
A
#
# COMPACT_ATOMS: atom_id res chain seq x y z
N MET A 1 -25.24 -11.96 7.38
CA MET A 1 -24.36 -13.10 7.75
C MET A 1 -22.93 -12.92 7.21
N ALA A 2 -22.73 -12.52 5.94
CA ALA A 2 -21.40 -12.33 5.34
C ALA A 2 -20.43 -11.32 6.01
N CYS A 3 -20.90 -10.40 6.86
CA CYS A 3 -20.01 -9.48 7.59
C CYS A 3 -19.33 -10.15 8.80
N VAL A 4 -19.97 -11.15 9.42
CA VAL A 4 -19.44 -11.83 10.62
C VAL A 4 -18.28 -12.74 10.23
N ASP A 5 -18.45 -13.50 9.13
CA ASP A 5 -17.43 -14.43 8.65
C ASP A 5 -16.14 -13.72 8.21
N LYS A 6 -16.24 -12.48 7.71
CA LYS A 6 -15.09 -11.63 7.38
C LYS A 6 -14.41 -11.02 8.62
N ALA A 7 -15.20 -10.70 9.64
CA ALA A 7 -14.71 -9.99 10.82
C ALA A 7 -13.85 -10.89 11.72
N LEU A 8 -14.18 -12.19 11.81
CA LEU A 8 -13.47 -13.12 12.69
C LEU A 8 -11.99 -13.33 12.27
N PRO A 9 -11.66 -13.71 11.02
CA PRO A 9 -10.26 -13.86 10.61
C PRO A 9 -9.46 -12.56 10.73
N GLN A 10 -10.10 -11.43 10.46
CA GLN A 10 -9.48 -10.10 10.59
C GLN A 10 -9.18 -9.74 12.04
N ALA A 11 -10.06 -10.09 12.98
CA ALA A 11 -9.84 -9.88 14.41
C ALA A 11 -8.74 -10.80 14.94
N LEU A 12 -8.79 -12.08 14.60
CA LEU A 12 -7.75 -13.06 14.97
C LEU A 12 -6.38 -12.62 14.43
N ALA A 13 -6.31 -12.17 13.18
CA ALA A 13 -5.08 -11.70 12.56
C ALA A 13 -4.45 -10.48 13.22
N ARG A 14 -5.20 -9.73 14.02
CA ARG A 14 -4.72 -8.57 14.79
C ARG A 14 -4.34 -8.93 16.22
N MET A 15 -4.61 -10.15 16.67
CA MET A 15 -4.17 -10.58 18.00
C MET A 15 -2.65 -10.62 18.04
N ARG A 16 -2.09 -10.02 19.09
CA ARG A 16 -0.65 -9.95 19.32
C ARG A 16 -0.36 -10.45 20.72
N THR A 17 0.64 -11.32 20.85
CA THR A 17 1.21 -11.72 22.14
C THR A 17 2.61 -11.13 22.20
N ASN A 18 2.91 -10.33 23.24
CA ASN A 18 4.17 -9.62 23.39
C ASN A 18 4.55 -8.74 22.17
N GLY A 19 3.56 -8.16 21.48
CA GLY A 19 3.76 -7.32 20.29
C GLY A 19 3.99 -8.09 18.99
N MET A 20 4.08 -9.42 19.03
CA MET A 20 4.29 -10.28 17.87
C MET A 20 2.99 -10.93 17.42
N PRO A 21 2.78 -11.14 16.10
CA PRO A 21 1.64 -11.91 15.60
C PRO A 21 1.76 -13.38 16.02
N LEU A 22 0.60 -14.00 16.21
CA LEU A 22 0.49 -15.41 16.59
C LEU A 22 0.69 -16.32 15.38
N GLN A 23 1.66 -17.23 15.45
CA GLN A 23 1.98 -18.14 14.35
C GLN A 23 0.84 -19.15 14.11
N GLU A 24 0.14 -19.57 15.18
CA GLU A 24 -0.99 -20.48 15.09
C GLU A 24 -2.14 -19.88 14.26
N VAL A 25 -2.33 -18.57 14.37
CA VAL A 25 -3.34 -17.84 13.59
C VAL A 25 -2.94 -17.76 12.12
N GLN A 26 -1.64 -17.60 11.81
CA GLN A 26 -1.15 -17.62 10.43
C GLN A 26 -1.43 -18.98 9.77
N CYS A 27 -1.04 -20.09 10.41
CA CYS A 27 -1.30 -21.43 9.91
C CYS A 27 -2.80 -21.67 9.72
N PHE A 28 -3.62 -21.29 10.72
CA PHE A 28 -5.07 -21.39 10.64
C PHE A 28 -5.64 -20.65 9.41
N ILE A 29 -5.21 -19.41 9.15
CA ILE A 29 -5.71 -18.65 8.00
C ILE A 29 -5.24 -19.27 6.67
N VAL A 30 -4.02 -19.78 6.58
CA VAL A 30 -3.50 -20.46 5.38
C VAL A 30 -4.33 -21.72 5.08
N ASP A 31 -4.56 -22.56 6.08
CA ASP A 31 -5.40 -23.75 5.94
C ASP A 31 -6.82 -23.36 5.52
N TYR A 32 -7.36 -22.30 6.12
CA TYR A 32 -8.68 -21.81 5.78
C TYR A 32 -8.78 -21.33 4.32
N ILE A 33 -7.73 -20.72 3.76
CA ILE A 33 -7.68 -20.35 2.34
C ILE A 33 -7.58 -21.60 1.46
N ARG A 34 -6.69 -22.53 1.80
CA ARG A 34 -6.42 -23.76 1.03
C ARG A 34 -7.64 -24.67 0.90
N TYR A 35 -8.40 -24.81 1.98
CA TYR A 35 -9.57 -25.69 2.03
C TYR A 35 -10.89 -24.99 1.70
N ASN A 36 -10.85 -23.73 1.25
CA ASN A 36 -12.06 -23.00 0.84
C ASN A 36 -12.55 -23.49 -0.54
N ASP A 37 -13.38 -24.54 -0.55
CA ASP A 37 -14.09 -25.00 -1.75
C ASP A 37 -15.45 -24.28 -1.90
N ASN A 38 -15.58 -23.49 -2.96
CA ASN A 38 -16.80 -22.78 -3.33
C ASN A 38 -17.65 -23.47 -4.38
N SER A 39 -17.37 -24.75 -4.70
CA SER A 39 -18.09 -25.50 -5.75
C SER A 39 -19.61 -25.55 -5.55
N ILE A 40 -20.08 -25.53 -4.30
CA ILE A 40 -21.51 -25.62 -3.93
C ILE A 40 -22.13 -24.22 -3.74
N ASN A 41 -21.31 -23.17 -3.63
CA ASN A 41 -21.81 -21.84 -3.30
C ASN A 41 -22.49 -21.18 -4.52
N ARG A 42 -23.69 -20.66 -4.31
CA ARG A 42 -24.47 -19.98 -5.35
C ARG A 42 -23.90 -18.62 -5.72
N TYR A 43 -23.23 -17.96 -4.78
CA TYR A 43 -22.69 -16.62 -4.92
C TYR A 43 -21.16 -16.66 -4.91
N SER A 44 -20.52 -15.71 -5.60
CA SER A 44 -19.06 -15.57 -5.54
C SER A 44 -18.63 -15.07 -4.16
N ASP A 45 -17.56 -15.64 -3.65
CA ASP A 45 -16.95 -15.31 -2.36
C ASP A 45 -15.65 -14.52 -2.53
N ASP A 46 -15.44 -13.86 -3.68
CA ASP A 46 -14.19 -13.16 -4.01
C ASP A 46 -13.78 -12.14 -2.94
N HIS A 47 -14.74 -11.37 -2.42
CA HIS A 47 -14.49 -10.41 -1.34
C HIS A 47 -14.17 -11.08 0.00
N TYR A 48 -14.66 -12.30 0.21
CA TYR A 48 -14.32 -13.08 1.38
C TYR A 48 -12.88 -13.60 1.28
N ARG A 49 -12.51 -14.19 0.14
CA ARG A 49 -11.14 -14.64 -0.15
C ARG A 49 -10.13 -13.49 -0.05
N ALA A 50 -10.44 -12.31 -0.59
CA ALA A 50 -9.60 -11.13 -0.44
C ALA A 50 -9.45 -10.67 1.01
N SER A 51 -10.51 -10.80 1.83
CA SER A 51 -10.44 -10.49 3.26
C SER A 51 -9.56 -11.48 4.02
N LEU A 52 -9.54 -12.77 3.65
CA LEU A 52 -8.62 -13.75 4.22
C LEU A 52 -7.16 -13.44 3.88
N LEU A 53 -6.87 -13.10 2.62
CA LEU A 53 -5.54 -12.64 2.22
C LEU A 53 -5.10 -11.37 2.95
N SER A 54 -6.02 -10.43 3.15
CA SER A 54 -5.74 -9.21 3.92
C SER A 54 -5.44 -9.52 5.39
N ALA A 55 -6.14 -10.51 5.97
CA ALA A 55 -5.88 -10.99 7.32
C ALA A 55 -4.51 -11.70 7.40
N LEU A 56 -4.19 -12.50 6.39
CA LEU A 56 -2.90 -13.16 6.25
C LEU A 56 -1.75 -12.15 6.20
N ALA A 57 -1.89 -11.07 5.43
CA ALA A 57 -0.92 -9.97 5.41
C ALA A 57 -0.68 -9.40 6.81
N ALA A 58 -1.73 -9.19 7.60
CA ALA A 58 -1.59 -8.69 8.97
C ALA A 58 -0.92 -9.69 9.92
N CYS A 59 -0.93 -11.00 9.64
CA CYS A 59 -0.28 -12.02 10.48
C CYS A 59 1.22 -12.16 10.25
N VAL A 60 1.76 -11.60 9.16
CA VAL A 60 3.18 -11.79 8.81
C VAL A 60 4.05 -11.11 9.87
N ALA A 61 4.84 -11.90 10.60
CA ALA A 61 5.84 -11.41 11.53
C ALA A 61 7.06 -10.83 10.79
N PRO A 62 7.76 -9.82 11.35
CA PRO A 62 9.08 -9.42 10.86
C PRO A 62 10.08 -10.58 11.04
N ALA A 63 10.88 -10.87 10.02
CA ALA A 63 11.94 -11.86 10.10
C ALA A 63 13.13 -11.29 10.89
N ASN A 64 13.62 -12.03 11.89
CA ASN A 64 14.83 -11.67 12.64
C ASN A 64 16.14 -11.78 11.82
N THR A 65 16.07 -12.19 10.54
CA THR A 65 17.22 -12.54 9.69
C THR A 65 17.84 -11.37 8.91
N LEU A 66 17.62 -10.11 9.31
CA LEU A 66 18.11 -8.95 8.55
C LEU A 66 19.33 -8.26 9.18
N GLY A 67 20.42 -9.03 9.26
CA GLY A 67 21.78 -8.51 9.11
C GLY A 67 22.28 -8.85 7.70
N GLY A 68 22.30 -7.85 6.81
CA GLY A 68 22.56 -7.94 5.37
C GLY A 68 23.37 -9.12 4.83
N GLY A 69 22.82 -9.80 3.82
CA GLY A 69 23.59 -10.57 2.85
C GLY A 69 22.98 -11.94 2.51
N ASN A 70 22.58 -12.09 1.26
CA ASN A 70 22.20 -13.34 0.58
C ASN A 70 20.86 -13.97 1.01
N TYR A 71 19.82 -13.58 0.27
CA TYR A 71 18.54 -14.28 0.26
C TYR A 71 18.69 -15.63 -0.46
N VAL A 72 18.41 -16.72 0.25
CA VAL A 72 18.28 -18.05 -0.33
C VAL A 72 16.85 -18.52 -0.02
N PRO A 73 16.04 -18.93 -1.02
CA PRO A 73 14.68 -19.42 -0.78
C PRO A 73 14.61 -20.57 0.24
N GLU A 74 15.69 -21.35 0.38
CA GLU A 74 15.82 -22.49 1.30
C GLU A 74 15.95 -22.08 2.78
N THR A 75 16.16 -20.79 3.09
CA THR A 75 16.19 -20.32 4.49
C THR A 75 14.84 -19.86 5.01
N LEU A 76 13.77 -19.95 4.19
CA LEU A 76 12.41 -19.70 4.65
C LEU A 76 11.94 -20.83 5.56
N SER A 77 11.24 -20.49 6.64
CA SER A 77 10.55 -21.52 7.42
C SER A 77 9.43 -22.13 6.57
N TRP A 78 9.13 -23.39 6.83
CA TRP A 78 8.10 -24.16 6.12
C TRP A 78 6.77 -23.39 6.04
N GLU A 79 6.33 -22.82 7.16
CA GLU A 79 5.08 -22.07 7.29
C GLU A 79 5.06 -20.84 6.38
N MET A 80 6.21 -20.16 6.27
CA MET A 80 6.36 -19.00 5.42
C MET A 80 6.38 -19.39 3.93
N SER A 81 6.97 -20.54 3.61
CA SER A 81 6.90 -21.11 2.25
C SER A 81 5.46 -21.38 1.82
N GLU A 82 4.63 -21.94 2.71
CA GLU A 82 3.21 -22.18 2.43
C GLU A 82 2.44 -20.87 2.18
N VAL A 83 2.74 -19.80 2.91
CA VAL A 83 2.16 -18.47 2.67
C VAL A 83 2.51 -17.96 1.27
N VAL A 84 3.77 -18.08 0.85
CA VAL A 84 4.21 -17.65 -0.49
C VAL A 84 3.52 -18.45 -1.58
N GLU A 85 3.46 -19.77 -1.42
CA GLU A 85 2.84 -20.67 -2.37
C GLU A 85 1.36 -20.33 -2.55
N GLU A 86 0.61 -20.23 -1.46
CA GLU A 86 -0.83 -19.94 -1.51
C GLU A 86 -1.12 -18.54 -2.06
N THR A 87 -0.32 -17.55 -1.67
CA THR A 87 -0.47 -16.17 -2.18
C THR A 87 -0.18 -16.12 -3.68
N THR A 88 0.86 -16.81 -4.14
CA THR A 88 1.24 -16.88 -5.56
C THR A 88 0.19 -17.64 -6.37
N HIS A 89 -0.33 -18.73 -5.82
CA HIS A 89 -1.43 -19.50 -6.40
C HIS A 89 -2.68 -18.63 -6.56
N ALA A 90 -3.08 -17.90 -5.51
CA ALA A 90 -4.22 -16.98 -5.57
C ALA A 90 -4.06 -15.88 -6.62
N LEU A 91 -2.86 -15.29 -6.74
CA LEU A 91 -2.54 -14.27 -7.74
C LEU A 91 -2.57 -14.83 -9.18
N ASN A 92 -2.01 -16.02 -9.39
CA ASN A 92 -2.02 -16.70 -10.68
C ASN A 92 -3.44 -17.08 -11.11
N LEU A 93 -4.24 -17.61 -10.18
CA LEU A 93 -5.65 -17.91 -10.43
C LEU A 93 -6.44 -16.66 -10.82
N ASP A 94 -6.22 -15.53 -10.14
CA ASP A 94 -6.90 -14.27 -10.48
C ASP A 94 -6.42 -13.68 -11.82
N THR A 95 -5.24 -14.07 -12.29
CA THR A 95 -4.74 -13.69 -13.63
C THR A 95 -5.37 -14.55 -14.73
N ILE A 96 -5.57 -15.84 -14.48
CA ILE A 96 -6.15 -16.79 -15.45
C ILE A 96 -7.68 -16.67 -15.48
N LYS A 97 -8.30 -16.58 -14.31
CA LYS A 97 -9.74 -16.46 -14.09
C LYS A 97 -10.00 -15.24 -13.21
N PRO A 98 -10.19 -14.05 -13.81
CA PRO A 98 -10.31 -12.81 -13.07
C PRO A 98 -11.54 -12.81 -12.16
N THR A 99 -11.30 -12.51 -10.87
CA THR A 99 -12.36 -12.18 -9.92
C THR A 99 -12.93 -10.81 -10.20
N TYR A 100 -14.09 -10.49 -9.60
CA TYR A 100 -14.69 -9.18 -9.77
C TYR A 100 -13.70 -8.07 -9.40
N HIS A 101 -13.37 -7.21 -10.36
CA HIS A 101 -12.35 -6.16 -10.23
C HIS A 101 -10.96 -6.61 -9.74
N HIS A 102 -10.61 -7.88 -9.91
CA HIS A 102 -9.35 -8.45 -9.44
C HIS A 102 -9.11 -8.25 -7.93
N VAL A 103 -10.19 -8.28 -7.15
CA VAL A 103 -10.18 -8.04 -5.70
C VAL A 103 -9.22 -9.01 -4.98
N VAL A 104 -9.17 -10.27 -5.42
CA VAL A 104 -8.26 -11.27 -4.85
C VAL A 104 -6.80 -10.98 -5.21
N GLY A 105 -6.50 -10.64 -6.47
CA GLY A 105 -5.13 -10.34 -6.87
C GLY A 105 -4.59 -9.06 -6.22
N VAL A 106 -5.44 -8.03 -6.01
CA VAL A 106 -5.06 -6.82 -5.25
C VAL A 106 -4.66 -7.16 -3.82
N ALA A 107 -5.44 -8.02 -3.15
CA ALA A 107 -5.11 -8.50 -1.81
C ALA A 107 -3.82 -9.34 -1.81
N ALA A 108 -3.61 -10.20 -2.81
CA ALA A 108 -2.41 -11.01 -2.94
C ALA A 108 -1.14 -10.14 -3.14
N LEU A 109 -1.19 -9.08 -3.96
CA LEU A 109 -0.08 -8.13 -4.10
C LEU A 109 0.26 -7.45 -2.76
N SER A 110 -0.75 -7.19 -1.94
CA SER A 110 -0.59 -6.60 -0.61
C SER A 110 0.13 -7.55 0.35
N VAL A 111 -0.21 -8.85 0.31
CA VAL A 111 0.51 -9.89 1.06
C VAL A 111 1.97 -9.94 0.60
N ILE A 112 2.23 -10.06 -0.71
CA ILE A 112 3.61 -10.08 -1.25
C ILE A 112 4.41 -8.85 -0.80
N HIS A 113 3.79 -7.67 -0.81
CA HIS A 113 4.44 -6.46 -0.30
C HIS A 113 4.80 -6.58 1.18
N GLN A 114 3.89 -7.07 2.02
CA GLN A 114 4.15 -7.26 3.44
C GLN A 114 5.26 -8.29 3.70
N LEU A 115 5.34 -9.35 2.88
CA LEU A 115 6.44 -10.32 2.93
C LEU A 115 7.79 -9.67 2.59
N GLN A 116 7.83 -8.80 1.57
CA GLN A 116 9.03 -8.03 1.25
C GLN A 116 9.41 -7.05 2.37
N ARG A 117 8.42 -6.37 2.96
CA ARG A 117 8.62 -5.39 4.04
C ARG A 117 9.17 -6.03 5.31
N ASN A 118 8.72 -7.25 5.61
CA ASN A 118 9.13 -8.02 6.77
C ASN A 118 10.41 -8.85 6.56
N GLY A 119 11.01 -8.82 5.37
CA GLY A 119 12.29 -9.47 5.12
C GLY A 119 12.24 -10.92 4.65
N HIS A 120 11.05 -11.46 4.38
CA HIS A 120 10.86 -12.84 3.93
C HIS A 120 11.08 -13.03 2.43
N ILE A 121 11.08 -11.97 1.61
CA ILE A 121 11.27 -12.03 0.15
C ILE A 121 12.16 -10.85 -0.28
N PRO A 122 12.97 -10.95 -1.36
CA PRO A 122 13.74 -9.83 -1.86
C PRO A 122 12.83 -8.65 -2.19
N SER A 123 13.28 -7.46 -1.80
CA SER A 123 12.63 -6.17 -2.07
C SER A 123 12.70 -5.74 -3.56
N ASP A 124 12.43 -6.64 -4.51
CA ASP A 124 12.41 -6.30 -5.94
C ASP A 124 11.10 -5.57 -6.31
N SER A 125 11.22 -4.49 -7.09
CA SER A 125 10.08 -3.72 -7.61
C SER A 125 9.57 -4.28 -8.95
N LYS A 126 10.32 -5.16 -9.63
CA LYS A 126 9.96 -5.68 -10.96
C LYS A 126 8.59 -6.34 -11.02
N ILE A 127 8.22 -7.11 -9.99
CA ILE A 127 6.91 -7.78 -9.91
C ILE A 127 5.78 -6.74 -9.95
N PHE A 128 5.87 -5.67 -9.18
CA PHE A 128 4.84 -4.63 -9.18
C PHE A 128 4.80 -3.85 -10.48
N TRP A 129 5.94 -3.66 -11.15
CA TRP A 129 5.95 -3.04 -12.47
C TRP A 129 5.23 -3.88 -13.53
N LEU A 130 5.30 -5.21 -13.47
CA LEU A 130 4.53 -6.10 -14.34
C LEU A 130 3.03 -5.89 -14.14
N PHE A 131 2.59 -5.72 -12.89
CA PHE A 131 1.19 -5.46 -12.54
C PHE A 131 0.73 -4.01 -12.76
N ALA A 132 1.65 -3.09 -13.11
CA ALA A 132 1.35 -1.69 -13.43
C ALA A 132 1.20 -1.43 -14.95
N GLU A 133 1.42 -2.43 -15.80
CA GLU A 133 1.40 -2.29 -17.26
C GLU A 133 0.02 -1.87 -17.84
N PRO A 134 -0.01 -1.11 -18.96
CA PRO A 134 -1.21 -0.48 -19.53
C PRO A 134 -2.26 -1.42 -20.17
N LYS A 135 -2.38 -2.67 -19.71
CA LYS A 135 -3.38 -3.65 -20.19
C LYS A 135 -4.13 -4.36 -19.06
N LEU A 136 -3.70 -4.15 -17.82
CA LEU A 136 -4.30 -4.77 -16.64
C LEU A 136 -5.43 -3.91 -16.08
N CYS A 137 -6.26 -4.51 -15.23
CA CYS A 137 -7.35 -3.80 -14.56
C CYS A 137 -6.83 -2.60 -13.77
N VAL A 138 -7.54 -1.48 -13.85
CA VAL A 138 -7.20 -0.21 -13.19
C VAL A 138 -6.91 -0.40 -11.69
N ASN A 139 -7.70 -1.21 -10.99
CA ASN A 139 -7.53 -1.44 -9.55
C ASN A 139 -6.22 -2.18 -9.23
N MET A 140 -5.87 -3.20 -10.01
CA MET A 140 -4.60 -3.91 -9.89
C MET A 140 -3.42 -2.96 -10.13
N ARG A 141 -3.51 -2.14 -11.18
CA ARG A 141 -2.48 -1.15 -11.53
C ARG A 141 -2.31 -0.12 -10.41
N LYS A 142 -3.40 0.40 -9.86
CA LYS A 142 -3.37 1.34 -8.73
C LYS A 142 -2.73 0.71 -7.50
N ALA A 143 -3.09 -0.52 -7.13
CA ALA A 143 -2.49 -1.22 -6.01
C ALA A 143 -0.97 -1.41 -6.19
N ALA A 144 -0.53 -1.84 -7.37
CA ALA A 144 0.88 -1.99 -7.69
C ALA A 144 1.65 -0.66 -7.62
N ILE A 145 1.09 0.41 -8.19
CA ILE A 145 1.65 1.76 -8.13
C ILE A 145 1.75 2.26 -6.68
N HIS A 146 0.71 2.04 -5.87
CA HIS A 146 0.71 2.40 -4.46
C HIS A 146 1.87 1.75 -3.71
N ILE A 147 2.07 0.43 -3.90
CA ILE A 147 3.17 -0.32 -3.30
C ILE A 147 4.54 0.22 -3.76
N ILE A 148 4.71 0.56 -5.04
CA ILE A 148 5.96 1.15 -5.54
C ILE A 148 6.24 2.49 -4.85
N VAL A 149 5.23 3.36 -4.71
CA VAL A 149 5.37 4.66 -4.03
C VAL A 149 5.65 4.49 -2.53
N GLU A 150 4.99 3.55 -1.86
CA GLU A 150 5.27 3.25 -0.45
C GLU A 150 6.73 2.79 -0.28
N LYS A 151 7.20 1.86 -1.12
CA LYS A 151 8.60 1.39 -1.12
C LYS A 151 9.59 2.54 -1.36
N LEU A 152 9.25 3.47 -2.26
CA LEU A 152 10.04 4.65 -2.57
C LEU A 152 10.17 5.60 -1.36
N SER A 153 9.11 5.78 -0.57
CA SER A 153 9.13 6.58 0.67
C SER A 153 9.94 5.91 1.80
N LEU A 154 10.03 4.58 1.82
CA LEU A 154 10.71 3.83 2.88
C LEU A 154 12.18 3.50 2.56
N THR A 155 12.52 3.29 1.28
CA THR A 155 13.83 2.76 0.86
C THR A 155 14.70 3.80 0.20
N ARG A 156 15.96 3.89 0.64
CA ARG A 156 16.94 4.88 0.15
C ARG A 156 18.03 4.25 -0.74
N LYS A 157 17.63 3.36 -1.65
CA LYS A 157 18.54 2.65 -2.59
C LYS A 157 18.63 3.38 -3.92
N LYS A 158 19.75 3.27 -4.66
CA LYS A 158 19.87 3.85 -6.01
C LYS A 158 18.76 3.40 -6.97
N GLN A 159 18.23 2.19 -6.83
CA GLN A 159 17.13 1.70 -7.66
C GLN A 159 15.85 2.56 -7.55
N SER A 160 15.64 3.24 -6.42
CA SER A 160 14.48 4.10 -6.19
C SER A 160 14.41 5.30 -7.14
N THR A 161 15.55 5.75 -7.68
CA THR A 161 15.59 6.83 -8.67
C THR A 161 14.98 6.40 -10.00
N ASN A 162 15.31 5.19 -10.44
CA ASN A 162 14.77 4.60 -11.67
C ASN A 162 13.27 4.36 -11.54
N ASP A 163 12.83 3.86 -10.38
CA ASP A 163 11.40 3.65 -10.11
C ASP A 163 10.63 4.98 -10.11
N LEU A 164 11.15 6.04 -9.47
CA LEU A 164 10.53 7.37 -9.49
C LEU A 164 10.48 7.98 -10.90
N MET A 165 11.59 7.93 -11.65
CA MET A 165 11.59 8.42 -13.04
C MET A 165 10.59 7.67 -13.92
N LYS A 166 10.49 6.34 -13.76
CA LYS A 166 9.52 5.53 -14.50
C LYS A 166 8.07 5.90 -14.12
N LEU A 167 7.80 6.22 -12.85
CA LEU A 167 6.49 6.72 -12.42
C LEU A 167 6.15 8.08 -13.04
N LEU A 168 7.12 9.01 -13.10
CA LEU A 168 6.92 10.32 -13.74
C LEU A 168 6.67 10.19 -15.25
N THR A 169 7.42 9.33 -15.94
CA THR A 169 7.19 9.02 -17.35
C THR A 169 5.81 8.40 -17.57
N MET A 170 5.40 7.46 -16.71
CA MET A 170 4.07 6.86 -16.76
C MET A 170 2.98 7.93 -16.54
N LEU A 171 3.12 8.79 -15.53
CA LEU A 171 2.19 9.91 -15.30
C LEU A 171 2.07 10.82 -16.53
N ALA A 172 3.18 11.02 -17.26
CA ALA A 172 3.22 11.87 -18.44
C ALA A 172 2.58 11.23 -19.69
N GLN A 173 2.67 9.91 -19.84
CA GLN A 173 2.37 9.18 -21.09
C GLN A 173 1.14 8.26 -20.99
N ASP A 174 0.66 7.91 -19.79
CA ASP A 174 -0.45 6.97 -19.65
C ASP A 174 -1.74 7.51 -20.28
N HIS A 175 -2.46 6.61 -20.95
CA HIS A 175 -3.73 6.90 -21.58
C HIS A 175 -4.86 7.03 -20.55
N ASP A 176 -4.78 6.29 -19.44
CA ASP A 176 -5.82 6.28 -18.42
C ASP A 176 -5.64 7.45 -17.42
N PRO A 177 -6.56 8.44 -17.39
CA PRO A 177 -6.49 9.57 -16.47
C PRO A 177 -6.57 9.15 -14.99
N ALA A 178 -7.27 8.05 -14.67
CA ALA A 178 -7.40 7.57 -13.31
C ALA A 178 -6.06 7.07 -12.75
N ILE A 179 -5.21 6.50 -13.60
CA ILE A 179 -3.85 6.07 -13.24
C ILE A 179 -2.94 7.28 -13.04
N ARG A 180 -2.97 8.25 -13.95
CA ARG A 180 -2.17 9.49 -13.80
C ARG A 180 -2.52 10.23 -12.51
N LEU A 181 -3.82 10.38 -12.23
CA LEU A 181 -4.29 11.02 -11.00
C LEU A 181 -3.88 10.21 -9.76
N HIS A 182 -3.94 8.88 -9.82
CA HIS A 182 -3.53 8.02 -8.71
C HIS A 182 -2.02 8.14 -8.42
N ILE A 183 -1.17 8.16 -9.44
CA ILE A 183 0.29 8.36 -9.28
C ILE A 183 0.55 9.71 -8.59
N ALA A 184 -0.06 10.80 -9.10
CA ALA A 184 0.12 12.13 -8.53
C ALA A 184 -0.36 12.22 -7.08
N THR A 185 -1.51 11.62 -6.78
CA THR A 185 -2.10 11.59 -5.44
C THR A 185 -1.21 10.79 -4.48
N SER A 186 -0.79 9.60 -4.88
CA SER A 186 0.06 8.73 -4.06
C SER A 186 1.41 9.38 -3.77
N LEU A 187 2.06 10.00 -4.75
CA LEU A 187 3.32 10.72 -4.55
C LEU A 187 3.15 11.93 -3.61
N ALA A 188 2.07 12.71 -3.76
CA ALA A 188 1.81 13.85 -2.89
C ALA A 188 1.53 13.44 -1.43
N LEU A 189 0.90 12.27 -1.22
CA LEU A 189 0.65 11.72 0.12
C LEU A 189 1.90 11.09 0.74
N MET A 190 2.72 10.41 -0.06
CA MET A 190 3.91 9.67 0.38
C MET A 190 5.13 10.12 -0.43
N PRO A 191 5.67 11.32 -0.14
CA PRO A 191 6.79 11.83 -0.90
C PRO A 191 8.08 11.01 -0.63
N PRO A 192 8.95 10.81 -1.65
CA PRO A 192 10.19 10.01 -1.55
C PRO A 192 11.17 10.54 -0.49
N PHE A 193 11.17 11.85 -0.28
CA PHE A 193 11.85 12.54 0.80
C PHE A 193 10.98 13.71 1.22
N SER A 194 11.28 14.29 2.38
CA SER A 194 10.73 15.59 2.74
C SER A 194 11.87 16.51 3.12
N ALA A 195 11.68 17.81 2.89
CA ALA A 195 12.60 18.82 3.39
C ALA A 195 12.55 18.95 4.94
N HIS A 196 11.54 18.38 5.60
CA HIS A 196 11.30 18.43 7.04
C HIS A 196 12.12 17.41 7.85
N GLU A 197 12.73 16.40 7.23
CA GLU A 197 13.64 15.50 7.94
C GLU A 197 14.98 16.23 8.19
N CYS A 198 14.96 17.12 9.20
CA CYS A 198 16.04 17.94 9.75
C CYS A 198 17.21 17.14 10.33
N THR A 199 17.84 16.30 9.52
CA THR A 199 19.17 15.72 9.75
C THR A 199 19.66 15.22 8.39
N ASP A 200 20.55 15.94 7.70
CA ASP A 200 21.36 15.48 6.55
C ASP A 200 20.73 14.67 5.39
N THR A 201 19.39 14.54 5.31
CA THR A 201 18.72 13.49 4.50
C THR A 201 18.07 14.00 3.21
N GLY A 202 17.74 15.28 3.10
CA GLY A 202 17.28 15.89 1.86
C GLY A 202 18.33 15.86 0.73
N PRO A 203 19.54 16.41 0.95
CA PRO A 203 20.57 16.47 -0.09
C PRO A 203 21.20 15.09 -0.40
N THR A 204 21.11 14.13 0.51
CA THR A 204 21.70 12.79 0.37
C THR A 204 20.71 11.72 -0.13
N ASN A 205 19.43 12.08 -0.37
CA ASN A 205 18.48 11.13 -0.96
C ASN A 205 18.93 10.78 -2.40
N PRO A 206 19.06 9.49 -2.76
CA PRO A 206 19.30 9.10 -4.15
C PRO A 206 18.32 9.73 -5.15
N CYS A 207 17.05 9.90 -4.78
CA CYS A 207 15.99 10.50 -5.60
C CYS A 207 16.08 12.01 -5.75
N ASN A 208 16.94 12.69 -4.99
CA ASN A 208 17.18 14.11 -5.16
C ASN A 208 18.25 14.30 -6.25
N THR A 209 17.82 14.27 -7.51
CA THR A 209 18.70 14.50 -8.67
C THR A 209 18.21 15.69 -9.49
N VAL A 210 19.13 16.34 -10.21
CA VAL A 210 18.80 17.45 -11.12
C VAL A 210 17.74 17.04 -12.14
N GLN A 211 17.85 15.82 -12.67
CA GLN A 211 16.92 15.27 -13.66
C GLN A 211 15.50 15.13 -13.11
N ILE A 212 15.33 14.58 -11.90
CA ILE A 212 14.00 14.44 -11.28
C ILE A 212 13.39 15.81 -10.99
N ALA A 213 14.19 16.77 -10.52
CA ALA A 213 13.73 18.14 -10.29
C ALA A 213 13.27 18.84 -11.58
N GLU A 214 13.99 18.61 -12.69
CA GLU A 214 13.63 19.12 -14.02
C GLU A 214 12.35 18.52 -14.55
N GLU A 215 12.23 17.19 -14.52
CA GLU A 215 11.02 16.50 -14.97
C GLU A 215 9.79 16.93 -14.18
N LEU A 216 9.89 17.03 -12.84
CA LEU A 216 8.80 17.53 -12.02
C LEU A 216 8.38 18.95 -12.43
N TRP A 217 9.36 19.84 -12.63
CA TRP A 217 9.09 21.22 -13.06
C TRP A 217 8.44 21.28 -14.45
N MET A 218 8.93 20.47 -15.38
CA MET A 218 8.38 20.37 -16.73
C MET A 218 6.94 19.85 -16.71
N LEU A 219 6.64 18.82 -15.90
CA LEU A 219 5.29 18.27 -15.76
C LEU A 219 4.32 19.27 -15.12
N MET A 220 4.75 20.02 -14.11
CA MET A 220 3.95 21.10 -13.52
C MET A 220 3.64 22.21 -14.54
N SER A 221 4.60 22.52 -15.41
CA SER A 221 4.48 23.59 -16.42
C SER A 221 3.73 23.16 -17.68
N ARG A 222 3.51 21.85 -17.87
CA ARG A 222 2.92 21.29 -19.09
C ARG A 222 1.40 21.53 -19.14
N THR A 223 0.96 22.45 -19.98
CA THR A 223 -0.47 22.84 -20.10
C THR A 223 -1.38 21.72 -20.62
N SER A 224 -0.83 20.69 -21.28
CA SER A 224 -1.59 19.52 -21.73
C SER A 224 -1.97 18.54 -20.62
N LEU A 225 -1.38 18.67 -19.42
CA LEU A 225 -1.78 17.89 -18.25
C LEU A 225 -2.96 18.53 -17.52
N GLU A 226 -3.81 17.66 -17.00
CA GLU A 226 -4.97 18.03 -16.17
C GLU A 226 -4.53 18.96 -15.02
N THR A 227 -5.33 19.99 -14.77
CA THR A 227 -5.09 21.00 -13.72
C THR A 227 -4.90 20.35 -12.35
N ARG A 228 -5.75 19.37 -12.01
CA ARG A 228 -5.68 18.65 -10.72
C ARG A 228 -4.35 17.92 -10.53
N ILE A 229 -3.83 17.26 -11.57
CA ILE A 229 -2.53 16.58 -11.53
C ILE A 229 -1.41 17.59 -11.29
N ARG A 230 -1.44 18.73 -12.00
CA ARG A 230 -0.44 19.79 -11.84
C ARG A 230 -0.42 20.37 -10.43
N LEU A 231 -1.59 20.55 -9.80
CA LEU A 231 -1.69 20.99 -8.41
C LEU A 231 -1.12 19.96 -7.43
N LEU A 232 -1.38 18.66 -7.65
CA LEU A 232 -0.79 17.60 -6.83
C LEU A 232 0.74 17.51 -6.99
N LEU A 233 1.25 17.74 -8.20
CA LEU A 233 2.69 17.82 -8.44
C LEU A 233 3.32 19.06 -7.80
N LEU A 234 2.59 20.18 -7.72
CA LEU A 234 3.01 21.36 -6.99
C LEU A 234 3.10 21.08 -5.48
N ASP A 235 2.10 20.41 -4.92
CA ASP A 235 2.11 19.95 -3.52
C ASP A 235 3.31 19.02 -3.24
N LEU A 236 3.58 18.09 -4.16
CA LEU A 236 4.75 17.22 -4.08
C LEU A 236 6.05 18.04 -4.13
N PHE A 237 6.21 18.93 -5.11
CA PHE A 237 7.40 19.76 -5.28
C PHE A 237 7.66 20.60 -4.02
N PHE A 238 6.62 21.20 -3.46
CA PHE A 238 6.68 21.93 -2.21
C PHE A 238 7.10 21.04 -1.03
N SER A 239 6.63 19.80 -0.98
CA SER A 239 7.05 18.83 0.05
C SER A 239 8.52 18.42 -0.07
N LEU A 240 9.05 18.36 -1.30
CA LEU A 240 10.45 17.99 -1.59
C LEU A 240 11.43 19.16 -1.41
N TYR A 241 11.07 20.35 -1.88
CA TYR A 241 11.97 21.50 -2.03
C TYR A 241 11.46 22.80 -1.37
N GLY A 242 10.32 22.80 -0.70
CA GLY A 242 9.75 24.00 -0.08
C GLY A 242 9.54 25.17 -1.06
N MET A 243 9.78 26.39 -0.57
CA MET A 243 9.68 27.63 -1.35
C MET A 243 10.96 28.02 -2.10
N SER A 244 12.01 27.19 -2.05
CA SER A 244 13.32 27.54 -2.62
C SER A 244 13.63 26.72 -3.86
N ALA A 245 14.64 27.16 -4.61
CA ALA A 245 15.20 26.33 -5.68
C ALA A 245 15.69 24.98 -5.12
N PRO A 246 15.56 23.87 -5.87
CA PRO A 246 16.11 22.58 -5.45
C PRO A 246 17.59 22.68 -5.10
N PHE A 247 18.02 22.04 -4.01
CA PHE A 247 19.43 22.03 -3.58
C PHE A 247 20.37 21.56 -4.70
N VAL A 248 19.96 20.54 -5.45
CA VAL A 248 20.70 19.98 -6.60
C VAL A 248 20.94 20.99 -7.73
N LYS A 249 20.20 22.10 -7.75
CA LYS A 249 20.36 23.22 -8.70
C LYS A 249 21.04 24.44 -8.09
N GLY A 250 21.72 24.28 -6.96
CA GLY A 250 22.39 25.37 -6.25
C GLY A 250 21.46 26.16 -5.31
N GLY A 251 20.27 25.63 -4.99
CA GLY A 251 19.41 26.18 -3.96
C GLY A 251 19.91 25.91 -2.52
N PRO A 252 19.31 26.54 -1.50
CA PRO A 252 19.71 26.35 -0.11
C PRO A 252 19.48 24.91 0.36
N ALA A 253 20.43 24.38 1.13
CA ALA A 253 20.37 23.01 1.66
C ALA A 253 19.29 22.82 2.73
N ILE A 254 18.90 23.90 3.42
CA ILE A 254 17.94 23.90 4.53
C ILE A 254 16.93 25.01 4.27
N ILE A 255 15.64 24.68 4.38
CA ILE A 255 14.54 25.62 4.17
C ILE A 255 13.72 25.63 5.45
N SER A 256 13.86 26.67 6.26
CA SER A 256 13.08 26.84 7.48
C SER A 256 11.69 27.42 7.18
N GLY A 257 10.66 26.88 7.84
CA GLY A 257 9.52 27.69 8.28
C GLY A 257 8.14 27.47 7.67
N HIS A 258 7.97 26.80 6.52
CA HIS A 258 6.63 26.57 5.96
C HIS A 258 6.61 25.27 5.16
N GLN A 259 6.34 24.12 5.80
CA GLN A 259 6.33 22.83 5.12
C GLN A 259 5.20 21.94 5.63
N ARG A 260 4.60 21.20 4.69
CA ARG A 260 3.51 20.25 4.97
C ARG A 260 4.07 19.10 5.81
N ALA A 261 3.51 18.86 6.99
CA ALA A 261 3.87 17.70 7.79
C ALA A 261 3.61 16.44 6.96
N LYS A 262 4.62 15.55 6.85
CA LYS A 262 4.43 14.21 6.30
C LYS A 262 3.29 13.57 7.10
N ARG A 263 2.19 13.25 6.44
CA ARG A 263 1.11 12.48 7.07
C ARG A 263 1.70 11.10 7.33
N ARG A 264 2.23 10.87 8.53
CA ARG A 264 2.67 9.54 8.94
C ARG A 264 1.44 8.65 8.81
N GLN A 265 1.47 7.69 7.89
CA GLN A 265 0.55 6.56 8.01
C GLN A 265 0.80 5.96 9.39
N CYS A 266 -0.25 5.83 10.19
CA CYS A 266 -0.17 5.10 11.45
C CYS A 266 0.39 3.71 11.14
N ASP A 267 1.43 3.30 11.87
CA ASP A 267 1.95 1.94 11.84
C ASP A 267 0.79 0.97 12.07
N GLY A 268 0.47 0.17 11.04
CA GLY A 268 -0.50 -0.92 11.16
C GLY A 268 -1.54 -1.05 10.03
N GLY A 269 -1.61 -0.10 9.08
CA GLY A 269 -2.58 -0.18 7.99
C GLY A 269 -1.93 -0.22 6.62
N SER A 270 -1.83 -1.39 6.00
CA SER A 270 -1.80 -1.44 4.53
C SER A 270 -3.10 -0.79 4.06
N ASN A 271 -3.02 0.35 3.38
CA ASN A 271 -4.18 1.15 2.97
C ASN A 271 -4.98 0.46 1.83
N THR A 272 -4.69 -0.82 1.57
CA THR A 272 -5.41 -1.74 0.69
C THR A 272 -6.80 -2.06 1.22
N LEU A 273 -7.02 -1.90 2.54
CA LEU A 273 -8.35 -1.96 3.18
C LEU A 273 -9.35 -0.91 2.66
N GLY A 274 -8.86 0.27 2.21
CA GLY A 274 -9.72 1.33 1.69
C GLY A 274 -10.37 1.00 0.34
N TRP A 275 -9.76 0.10 -0.44
CA TRP A 275 -10.20 -0.22 -1.80
C TRP A 275 -11.46 -1.06 -1.85
N HIS A 276 -11.84 -1.70 -0.74
CA HIS A 276 -13.05 -2.51 -0.64
C HIS A 276 -14.28 -1.72 -0.15
N ASN A 277 -14.11 -0.48 0.31
CA ASN A 277 -15.16 0.27 1.01
C ASN A 277 -15.63 1.55 0.30
N GLU A 278 -15.08 1.93 -0.87
CA GLU A 278 -15.46 3.18 -1.57
C GLU A 278 -16.89 3.21 -2.18
N VAL A 279 -17.76 2.22 -1.89
CA VAL A 279 -19.13 2.16 -2.48
C VAL A 279 -20.23 2.72 -1.55
N LEU A 280 -19.93 3.17 -0.32
CA LEU A 280 -20.98 3.69 0.58
C LEU A 280 -20.58 4.99 1.28
N ASP A 281 -20.30 6.04 0.52
CA ASP A 281 -20.49 7.43 1.00
C ASP A 281 -21.96 7.83 0.77
N GLY A 282 -22.84 7.23 1.58
CA GLY A 282 -24.17 7.75 1.86
C GLY A 282 -24.23 7.96 3.37
N GLU A 283 -24.58 9.18 3.81
CA GLU A 283 -24.60 9.61 5.20
C GLU A 283 -25.03 8.51 6.17
N GLN A 284 -24.07 8.05 6.98
CA GLN A 284 -24.35 7.12 8.06
C GLN A 284 -25.16 7.88 9.12
N PRO A 285 -26.39 7.47 9.45
CA PRO A 285 -27.16 8.15 10.50
C PRO A 285 -26.45 7.99 11.85
N PRO A 286 -26.52 9.00 12.73
CA PRO A 286 -25.84 8.97 14.01
C PRO A 286 -26.30 7.76 14.83
N SER A 287 -25.34 7.06 15.42
CA SER A 287 -25.61 5.91 16.29
C SER A 287 -26.45 6.36 17.51
N PRO A 288 -27.46 5.57 17.94
CA PRO A 288 -28.25 5.92 19.11
C PRO A 288 -27.37 5.92 20.36
N GLU A 289 -27.59 6.93 21.22
CA GLU A 289 -26.89 7.09 22.49
C GLU A 289 -27.06 5.86 23.37
N SER A 290 -25.95 5.40 23.97
CA SER A 290 -25.95 4.28 24.89
C SER A 290 -26.76 4.64 26.15
N ARG A 291 -27.97 4.11 26.27
CA ARG A 291 -28.70 4.13 27.54
C ARG A 291 -27.93 3.29 28.55
N SER A 292 -27.53 3.91 29.65
CA SER A 292 -26.93 3.22 30.78
C SER A 292 -27.94 2.25 31.41
N PHE A 293 -27.49 1.05 31.73
CA PHE A 293 -28.25 -0.07 32.30
C PHE A 293 -28.92 0.19 33.67
N ASN A 294 -28.92 1.44 34.16
CA ASN A 294 -29.49 1.84 35.46
C ASN A 294 -30.88 2.50 35.36
N GLU A 295 -31.42 2.74 34.16
CA GLU A 295 -32.72 3.43 34.02
C GLU A 295 -33.95 2.50 34.02
N ASP A 296 -33.75 1.17 34.01
CA ASP A 296 -34.84 0.19 33.93
C ASP A 296 -35.33 -0.34 35.30
N ILE A 297 -34.82 0.18 36.43
CA ILE A 297 -35.26 -0.26 37.78
C ILE A 297 -36.42 0.59 38.35
N ASP A 298 -36.69 1.78 37.81
CA ASP A 298 -37.75 2.68 38.34
C ASP A 298 -39.10 2.59 37.61
N MET A 299 -39.29 1.61 36.71
CA MET A 299 -40.58 1.40 36.02
C MET A 299 -41.37 0.16 36.51
N LEU A 300 -41.07 -0.35 37.71
CA LEU A 300 -41.83 -1.41 38.36
C LEU A 300 -42.22 -1.04 39.81
N GLN A 301 -42.87 0.12 39.97
CA GLN A 301 -43.77 0.41 41.10
C GLN A 301 -45.13 0.88 40.61
#